data_AF-K4QU59-F1
#
_entry.id   AF-K4QU59-F1
#
_cell.length_a   1.000
_cell.length_b   1.000
_cell.length_c   1.000
_cell.angle_alpha   90.00
_cell.angle_beta   90.00
_cell.angle_gamma   90.00
#
_symmetry.space_group_name_H-M   'P 1'
#
loop_
_entity.id
_entity.type
_entity.pdbx_description
1 polymer ?
#
loop_
_entity_poly.entity_id
_entity_poly.type
_entity_poly.pdbx_seq_one_letter_code
_entity_poly.pdbx_strand_id
1 'polypeptide(L)'
;MRCSRRKPLSYGRAAPPIGGAALPFILVGMYFTDRGIEELEKRRGEEEVTFEWLAEQLRTFVDLNPDFEVPVERLATWLARLDDEDDE
;
A
#
# COMPACT_ATOMS: atom_id res chain seq x y z
N MET A 1 51.12 -17.33 44.99
CA MET A 1 50.75 -16.05 45.67
C MET A 1 51.41 -14.90 44.90
N ARG A 2 50.69 -13.78 44.67
CA ARG A 2 51.03 -12.68 43.71
C ARG A 2 51.11 -13.18 42.25
N CYS A 3 50.78 -12.44 41.18
CA CYS A 3 50.10 -11.15 40.93
C CYS A 3 49.60 -11.18 39.45
N SER A 4 48.79 -10.27 38.88
CA SER A 4 48.22 -8.98 39.31
C SER A 4 46.96 -8.60 38.50
N ARG A 5 46.24 -7.55 38.95
CA ARG A 5 45.41 -6.59 38.17
C ARG A 5 44.86 -6.98 36.77
N ARG A 6 43.53 -6.91 36.58
CA ARG A 6 42.89 -6.06 35.54
C ARG A 6 41.58 -5.46 36.06
N LYS A 7 41.33 -4.18 35.76
CA LYS A 7 40.04 -3.49 35.96
C LYS A 7 39.06 -3.91 34.85
N PRO A 8 37.76 -4.06 35.10
CA PRO A 8 36.75 -3.75 34.10
C PRO A 8 36.55 -2.22 34.07
N LEU A 9 36.79 -1.61 32.91
CA LEU A 9 36.51 -0.21 32.65
C LEU A 9 35.14 -0.09 31.97
N SER A 10 34.52 1.08 32.11
CA SER A 10 33.51 1.62 31.19
C SER A 10 32.11 1.00 31.20
N TYR A 11 31.18 1.76 31.78
CA TYR A 11 29.76 1.77 31.41
C TYR A 11 29.58 1.77 29.88
N GLY A 12 28.87 0.78 29.35
CA GLY A 12 28.47 0.74 27.95
C GLY A 12 27.35 1.74 27.67
N ARG A 13 27.70 2.97 27.29
CA ARG A 13 26.75 3.99 26.83
C ARG A 13 26.41 3.78 25.35
N ALA A 14 25.51 2.84 25.06
CA ALA A 14 24.94 2.68 23.73
C ALA A 14 23.67 3.55 23.59
N ALA A 15 23.79 4.66 22.85
CA ALA A 15 22.66 5.41 22.31
C ALA A 15 22.41 4.96 20.86
N PRO A 16 21.18 5.07 20.33
CA PRO A 16 20.78 4.35 19.12
C PRO A 16 21.08 5.13 17.83
N PRO A 17 21.10 4.42 16.69
CA PRO A 17 20.54 4.92 15.45
C PRO A 17 19.27 4.11 15.10
N ILE A 18 18.09 4.65 15.43
CA ILE A 18 16.85 4.21 14.77
C ILE A 18 16.82 4.93 13.42
N GLY A 19 17.35 4.25 12.40
CA GLY A 19 17.47 4.79 11.04
C GLY A 19 17.61 3.64 10.06
N GLY A 20 16.48 3.21 9.48
CA GLY A 20 16.40 2.04 8.60
C GLY A 20 14.94 1.76 8.28
N ALA A 21 14.48 2.33 7.17
CA ALA A 21 13.11 2.35 6.70
C ALA A 21 12.26 1.13 7.07
N ALA A 22 11.09 1.39 7.66
CA ALA A 22 9.95 0.51 7.52
C ALA A 22 9.53 0.53 6.03
N LEU A 23 10.16 -0.31 5.21
CA LEU A 23 9.64 -0.63 3.90
C LEU A 23 8.27 -1.30 4.14
N PRO A 24 7.17 -0.73 3.62
CA PRO A 24 5.85 -1.26 3.89
C PRO A 24 5.72 -2.65 3.26
N PHE A 25 4.84 -3.47 3.82
CA PHE A 25 4.62 -4.89 3.51
C PHE A 25 4.16 -5.18 2.05
N ILE A 26 4.15 -4.16 1.19
CA ILE A 26 3.56 -4.12 -0.16
C ILE A 26 4.33 -5.00 -1.16
N LEU A 27 5.64 -5.20 -0.97
CA LEU A 27 6.49 -5.93 -1.94
C LEU A 27 6.19 -7.44 -2.07
N VAL A 28 5.33 -8.01 -1.23
CA VAL A 28 4.96 -9.45 -1.27
C VAL A 28 3.67 -9.70 -2.07
N GLY A 29 2.92 -8.66 -2.44
CA GLY A 29 1.72 -8.73 -3.32
C GLY A 29 2.01 -8.49 -4.81
N MET A 30 3.27 -8.25 -5.16
CA MET A 30 3.71 -7.53 -6.38
C MET A 30 3.78 -8.37 -7.67
N TYR A 31 3.08 -9.50 -7.74
CA TYR A 31 3.12 -10.42 -8.91
C TYR A 31 1.77 -11.09 -9.26
N PHE A 32 0.70 -10.80 -8.53
CA PHE A 32 -0.64 -11.30 -8.88
C PHE A 32 -1.67 -10.18 -9.07
N THR A 33 -1.51 -9.06 -8.35
CA THR A 33 -2.44 -7.92 -8.39
C THR A 33 -2.28 -7.09 -9.67
N ASP A 34 -1.04 -6.85 -10.10
CA ASP A 34 -0.74 -5.83 -11.11
C ASP A 34 -1.06 -6.29 -12.54
N ARG A 35 -0.96 -7.60 -12.84
CA ARG A 35 -1.24 -8.18 -14.16
C ARG A 35 -2.65 -7.85 -14.69
N GLY A 36 -3.63 -7.72 -13.80
CA GLY A 36 -5.00 -7.34 -14.17
C GLY A 36 -5.10 -5.87 -14.61
N ILE A 37 -4.34 -4.99 -13.94
CA ILE A 37 -4.27 -3.56 -14.21
C ILE A 37 -3.46 -3.31 -15.49
N GLU A 38 -2.31 -3.98 -15.65
CA GLU A 38 -1.48 -3.94 -16.86
C GLU A 38 -2.26 -4.36 -18.12
N GLU A 39 -3.06 -5.42 -18.06
CA GLU A 39 -3.84 -5.88 -19.21
C GLU A 39 -5.07 -5.00 -19.47
N LEU A 40 -5.61 -4.30 -18.44
CA LEU A 40 -6.64 -3.27 -18.60
C LEU A 40 -6.05 -2.04 -19.31
N GLU A 41 -4.95 -1.48 -18.81
CA GLU A 41 -4.22 -0.36 -19.41
C GLU A 41 -3.84 -0.66 -20.86
N LYS A 42 -3.26 -1.83 -21.12
CA LYS A 42 -2.86 -2.25 -22.47
C LYS A 42 -4.02 -2.41 -23.47
N ARG A 43 -5.25 -2.66 -23.00
CA ARG A 43 -6.43 -2.87 -23.86
C ARG A 43 -7.36 -1.66 -23.96
N ARG A 44 -7.41 -0.82 -22.93
CA ARG A 44 -8.38 0.26 -22.74
C ARG A 44 -7.77 1.54 -22.16
N GLY A 45 -6.44 1.66 -22.06
CA GLY A 45 -5.77 2.85 -21.51
C GLY A 45 -5.95 4.14 -22.34
N GLU A 46 -6.38 4.02 -23.60
CA GLU A 46 -6.77 5.15 -24.46
C GLU A 46 -8.29 5.43 -24.43
N GLU A 47 -9.08 4.71 -23.61
CA GLU A 47 -10.53 4.85 -23.53
C GLU A 47 -10.93 5.79 -22.38
N GLU A 48 -11.46 6.97 -22.72
CA GLU A 48 -12.04 7.90 -21.74
C GLU A 48 -13.45 7.41 -21.31
N VAL A 49 -13.66 7.28 -20.00
CA VAL A 49 -14.93 6.85 -19.38
C VAL A 49 -15.31 7.79 -18.23
N THR A 50 -16.61 7.91 -17.95
CA THR A 50 -17.09 8.70 -16.81
C THR A 50 -17.00 7.92 -15.49
N PHE A 51 -16.86 8.62 -14.37
CA PHE A 51 -16.96 8.00 -13.04
C PHE A 51 -18.32 7.36 -12.78
N GLU A 52 -19.39 7.88 -13.37
CA GLU A 52 -20.73 7.25 -13.35
C GLU A 52 -20.70 5.84 -13.97
N TRP A 53 -20.14 5.70 -15.19
CA TRP A 53 -19.99 4.41 -15.85
C TRP A 53 -19.10 3.44 -15.05
N LEU A 54 -17.99 3.94 -14.49
CA LEU A 54 -17.11 3.13 -13.63
C LEU A 54 -17.86 2.62 -12.38
N ALA A 55 -18.68 3.46 -11.75
CA ALA A 55 -19.49 3.07 -10.59
C ALA A 55 -20.52 1.98 -10.93
N GLU A 56 -21.11 1.99 -12.14
CA GLU A 56 -21.98 0.90 -12.62
C GLU A 56 -21.21 -0.42 -12.78
N GLN A 57 -19.98 -0.38 -13.31
CA GLN A 57 -19.14 -1.57 -13.43
C GLN A 57 -18.74 -2.13 -12.05
N LEU A 58 -18.41 -1.26 -11.10
CA LEU A 58 -18.08 -1.66 -9.72
C LEU A 58 -19.27 -2.32 -9.00
N ARG A 59 -20.49 -1.79 -9.16
CA ARG A 59 -21.72 -2.43 -8.64
C ARG A 59 -21.92 -3.82 -9.24
N THR A 60 -21.86 -3.90 -10.58
CA THR A 60 -21.98 -5.17 -11.32
C THR A 60 -20.93 -6.20 -10.86
N PHE A 61 -19.71 -5.77 -10.55
CA PHE A 61 -18.67 -6.63 -10.03
C PHE A 61 -18.99 -7.17 -8.62
N VAL A 62 -19.50 -6.33 -7.72
CA VAL A 62 -19.91 -6.75 -6.36
C VAL A 62 -21.12 -7.66 -6.39
N ASP A 63 -22.12 -7.38 -7.25
CA ASP A 63 -23.31 -8.23 -7.43
C ASP A 63 -22.93 -9.67 -7.85
N LEU A 64 -21.85 -9.82 -8.62
CA LEU A 64 -21.31 -11.11 -9.04
C LEU A 64 -20.31 -11.72 -8.04
N ASN A 65 -19.71 -10.91 -7.16
CA ASN A 65 -18.62 -11.29 -6.26
C ASN A 65 -18.80 -10.63 -4.86
N PRO A 66 -19.81 -11.04 -4.06
CA PRO A 66 -20.18 -10.36 -2.81
C PRO A 66 -19.04 -10.32 -1.78
N ASP A 67 -18.12 -11.28 -1.81
CA ASP A 67 -16.92 -11.30 -0.94
C ASP A 67 -16.02 -10.05 -1.08
N PHE A 68 -16.19 -9.26 -2.16
CA PHE A 68 -15.42 -8.06 -2.47
C PHE A 68 -16.17 -6.74 -2.22
N GLU A 69 -17.38 -6.78 -1.62
CA GLU A 69 -18.18 -5.59 -1.29
C GLU A 69 -17.37 -4.54 -0.50
N VAL A 70 -16.80 -4.91 0.65
CA VAL A 70 -16.10 -3.98 1.55
C VAL A 70 -14.81 -3.38 0.93
N PRO A 71 -13.97 -4.13 0.20
CA PRO A 71 -12.88 -3.55 -0.59
C PRO A 71 -13.35 -2.53 -1.65
N VAL A 72 -14.44 -2.83 -2.37
CA VAL A 72 -14.95 -1.98 -3.46
C VAL A 72 -15.63 -0.71 -2.91
N GLU A 73 -16.37 -0.80 -1.81
CA GLU A 73 -16.93 0.35 -1.08
C GLU A 73 -15.83 1.36 -0.69
N ARG A 74 -14.71 0.85 -0.16
CA ARG A 74 -13.55 1.67 0.23
C ARG A 74 -12.85 2.29 -0.99
N LEU A 75 -12.73 1.55 -2.09
CA LEU A 75 -12.16 2.07 -3.34
C LEU A 75 -13.03 3.21 -3.90
N ALA A 76 -14.35 3.01 -3.97
CA ALA A 76 -15.28 4.04 -4.44
C ALA A 76 -15.24 5.29 -3.55
N THR A 77 -15.16 5.11 -2.23
CA THR A 77 -15.02 6.21 -1.25
C THR A 77 -13.70 6.97 -1.39
N TRP A 78 -12.62 6.30 -1.83
CA TRP A 78 -11.34 6.92 -2.11
C TRP A 78 -11.36 7.71 -3.42
N LEU A 79 -11.90 7.12 -4.50
CA LEU A 79 -12.05 7.79 -5.80
C LEU A 79 -12.91 9.07 -5.69
N ALA A 80 -14.01 9.01 -4.94
CA ALA A 80 -14.92 10.15 -4.76
C ALA A 80 -14.31 11.36 -4.04
N ARG A 81 -13.12 11.23 -3.43
CA ARG A 81 -12.41 12.36 -2.80
C ARG A 81 -11.49 13.11 -3.76
N LEU A 82 -11.08 12.48 -4.85
CA LEU A 82 -10.17 13.10 -5.82
C LEU A 82 -10.88 14.16 -6.67
N ASP A 83 -12.19 13.98 -6.91
CA ASP A 83 -13.05 14.97 -7.59
C ASP A 83 -13.13 16.30 -6.81
N ASP A 84 -13.08 16.25 -5.47
CA ASP A 84 -13.09 17.43 -4.59
C ASP A 84 -11.71 18.14 -4.47
N GLU A 85 -10.60 17.51 -4.89
CA GLU A 85 -9.22 18.04 -4.69
C GLU A 85 -8.66 18.80 -5.91
N ASP A 86 -9.26 18.68 -7.11
CA ASP A 86 -8.83 19.39 -8.34
C ASP A 86 -9.47 20.80 -8.50
N ASP A 87 -10.26 21.26 -7.52
CA ASP A 87 -11.05 22.52 -7.54
C ASP A 87 -10.47 23.67 -6.65
N GLU A 88 -9.25 23.54 -6.09
CA GLU A 88 -8.55 24.57 -5.25
C GLU A 88 -7.21 25.10 -5.80
#